data_AF-A0A4Y7SZI3-F1
#
_entry.id   AF-A0A4Y7SZI3-F1
#
_cell.length_a   1.000
_cell.length_b   1.000
_cell.length_c   1.000
_cell.angle_alpha   90.00
_cell.angle_beta   90.00
_cell.angle_gamma   90.00
#
_symmetry.space_group_name_H-M   'P 1'
#
loop_
_entity.id
_entity.type
_entity.pdbx_description
1 polymer ?
#
loop_
_entity_poly.entity_id
_entity_poly.type
_entity_poly.pdbx_seq_one_letter_code
_entity_poly.pdbx_strand_id
1 'polypeptide(L)'
;MEMGGYWGNIDSAKETSAMQIWESVTKFAFEAGHDVPPAYQYPLRGQRALRMLKSLPQLSECVLTLESEYGHIPVQLTPTPLPNLTRLAFTSHPPPPRFASSLDLPLLKHVDLTCHVVDIRHLPQSESDDGALGLLQRLGHQLQVVTLHPRSILPRSLRRYLQLLPNVVSLEIHGTDARASPLWLRLSSTSHLTSFNNLGSALCSSH
;
A
#
# COMPACT_ATOMS: atom_id res chain seq x y z
N MET A 1 26.77 -6.28 -7.25
CA MET A 1 26.96 -6.01 -5.81
C MET A 1 25.70 -5.31 -5.32
N GLU A 2 24.78 -6.06 -4.74
CA GLU A 2 23.59 -5.51 -4.10
C GLU A 2 24.01 -4.98 -2.73
N MET A 3 24.04 -3.66 -2.58
CA MET A 3 24.25 -3.01 -1.28
C MET A 3 22.91 -2.98 -0.54
N GLY A 4 22.52 -4.13 0.01
CA GLY A 4 21.43 -4.24 0.98
C GLY A 4 21.85 -3.60 2.30
N GLY A 5 21.73 -2.27 2.39
CA GLY A 5 21.97 -1.53 3.62
C GLY A 5 20.80 -1.68 4.58
N TYR A 6 21.06 -2.18 5.79
CA TYR A 6 20.10 -2.11 6.90
C TYR A 6 20.05 -0.67 7.41
N TRP A 7 19.07 0.11 6.95
CA TRP A 7 18.95 1.52 7.33
C TRP A 7 18.13 1.67 8.62
N GLY A 8 18.80 1.46 9.75
CA GLY A 8 18.33 2.00 11.02
C GLY A 8 18.43 3.52 10.98
N ASN A 9 17.28 4.20 10.84
CA ASN A 9 17.14 5.65 10.77
C ASN A 9 17.63 6.33 9.48
N ILE A 10 16.69 6.75 8.62
CA ILE A 10 16.98 7.54 7.41
C ILE A 10 17.69 8.88 7.70
N ASP A 11 17.47 9.49 8.86
CA ASP A 11 18.14 10.74 9.21
C ASP A 11 19.64 10.48 9.45
N SER A 12 19.97 9.38 10.16
CA SER A 12 21.36 8.91 10.34
C SER A 12 21.99 8.43 9.03
N ALA A 13 21.21 7.80 8.16
CA ALA A 13 21.62 7.37 6.82
C ALA A 13 22.05 8.55 5.92
N LYS A 14 21.32 9.66 6.03
CA LYS A 14 21.63 10.91 5.33
C LYS A 14 22.87 11.59 5.89
N GLU A 15 22.99 11.66 7.21
CA GLU A 15 24.14 12.30 7.87
C GLU A 15 25.46 11.53 7.63
N THR A 16 25.38 10.20 7.47
CA THR A 16 26.57 9.34 7.26
C THR A 16 26.89 9.08 5.78
N SER A 17 25.98 9.37 4.86
CA SER A 17 26.25 9.23 3.42
C SER A 17 26.98 10.47 2.90
N ALA A 18 28.24 10.30 2.48
CA ALA A 18 29.00 11.33 1.76
C ALA A 18 28.42 11.67 0.37
N MET A 19 27.43 10.90 -0.08
CA MET A 19 26.87 10.96 -1.43
C MET A 19 25.39 11.34 -1.35
N GLN A 20 24.97 12.30 -2.18
CA GLN A 20 23.61 12.84 -2.26
C GLN A 20 22.62 11.85 -2.93
N ILE A 21 22.83 10.54 -2.72
CA ILE A 21 22.09 9.43 -3.34
C ILE A 21 20.57 9.57 -3.16
N TRP A 22 20.13 10.23 -2.10
CA TRP A 22 18.72 10.48 -1.78
C TRP A 22 17.97 11.27 -2.86
N GLU A 23 18.66 12.17 -3.55
CA GLU A 23 18.06 12.97 -4.63
C GLU A 23 17.86 12.18 -5.92
N SER A 24 18.58 11.06 -6.10
CA SER A 24 18.49 10.19 -7.27
C SER A 24 17.69 8.91 -7.02
N VAL A 25 17.23 8.66 -5.79
CA VAL A 25 16.40 7.49 -5.47
C VAL A 25 15.07 7.59 -6.22
N THR A 26 14.84 6.64 -7.12
CA THR A 26 13.58 6.47 -7.85
C THR A 26 12.71 5.36 -7.28
N LYS A 27 13.30 4.35 -6.64
CA LYS A 27 12.58 3.26 -5.99
C LYS A 27 12.99 3.15 -4.54
N PHE A 28 12.02 3.12 -3.65
CA PHE A 28 12.26 3.03 -2.22
C PHE A 28 11.34 2.00 -1.58
N ALA A 29 11.91 1.08 -0.82
CA ALA A 29 11.17 0.12 -0.02
C ALA A 29 11.62 0.22 1.43
N PHE A 30 10.67 0.46 2.32
CA PHE A 30 10.86 0.26 3.76
C PHE A 30 10.11 -1.00 4.16
N GLU A 31 10.85 -2.08 4.33
CA GLU A 31 10.33 -3.37 4.78
C GLU A 31 10.86 -3.65 6.17
N ALA A 32 9.97 -3.95 7.12
CA ALA A 32 10.40 -4.41 8.43
C ALA A 32 11.02 -5.80 8.25
N GLY A 33 12.34 -5.88 8.26
CA GLY A 33 13.05 -7.14 8.08
C GLY A 33 12.62 -8.13 9.16
N HIS A 34 12.06 -9.27 8.75
CA HIS A 34 11.69 -10.36 9.66
C HIS A 34 12.89 -10.89 10.46
N ASP A 35 14.10 -10.73 9.92
CA ASP A 35 15.36 -11.16 10.52
C ASP A 35 16.04 -10.09 11.38
N VAL A 36 15.47 -8.88 11.48
CA VAL A 36 16.03 -7.80 12.31
C VAL A 36 15.47 -7.96 13.72
N PRO A 37 16.32 -8.12 14.76
CA PRO A 37 15.84 -8.22 16.13
C PRO A 37 14.98 -6.99 16.50
N PRO A 38 13.89 -7.15 17.29
CA PRO A 38 12.98 -6.05 17.62
C PRO A 38 13.67 -4.81 18.19
N ALA A 39 14.78 -4.98 18.92
CA ALA A 39 15.59 -3.89 19.47
C ALA A 39 16.24 -2.98 18.42
N TYR A 40 16.39 -3.45 17.18
CA TYR A 40 16.97 -2.72 16.05
C TYR A 40 15.94 -2.41 14.97
N GLN A 41 14.68 -2.82 15.16
CA GLN A 41 13.58 -2.39 14.32
C GLN A 41 13.24 -0.94 14.69
N TYR A 42 13.51 -0.01 13.78
CA TYR A 42 13.07 1.37 13.94
C TYR A 42 11.70 1.53 13.27
N PRO A 43 10.60 1.54 14.04
CA PRO A 43 9.28 1.58 13.43
C PRO A 43 9.09 2.83 12.57
N LEU A 44 8.51 2.63 11.39
CA LEU A 44 8.14 3.72 10.49
C LEU A 44 6.71 4.17 10.79
N ARG A 45 6.60 5.17 11.67
CA ARG A 45 5.33 5.86 11.96
C ARG A 45 4.90 6.75 10.80
N GLY A 46 3.62 7.09 10.73
CA GLY A 46 3.03 7.85 9.61
C GLY A 46 3.73 9.19 9.35
N GLN A 47 3.99 9.98 10.39
CA GLN A 47 4.68 11.27 10.24
C GLN A 47 6.14 11.12 9.77
N ARG A 48 6.82 10.04 10.18
CA ARG A 48 8.19 9.76 9.75
C ARG A 48 8.23 9.33 8.29
N ALA A 49 7.27 8.49 7.87
CA ALA A 49 7.09 8.14 6.46
C ALA A 49 6.90 9.39 5.59
N LEU A 50 6.06 10.35 6.00
CA LEU A 50 5.86 11.60 5.27
C LEU A 50 7.14 12.44 5.16
N ARG A 51 7.90 12.59 6.26
CA ARG A 51 9.18 13.31 6.24
C ARG A 51 10.20 12.66 5.31
N MET A 52 10.24 11.33 5.31
CA MET A 52 11.08 10.55 4.42
C MET A 52 10.69 10.77 2.96
N LEU A 53 9.41 10.62 2.61
CA LEU A 53 8.92 10.83 1.24
C LEU A 53 9.27 12.22 0.72
N LYS A 54 9.13 13.26 1.56
CA LYS A 54 9.54 14.64 1.22
C LYS A 54 11.01 14.77 0.80
N SER A 55 11.84 13.82 1.22
CA SER A 55 13.27 13.83 0.96
C SER A 55 13.68 13.07 -0.31
N LEU A 56 12.71 12.47 -1.02
CA LEU A 56 12.92 11.62 -2.19
C LEU A 56 12.14 12.22 -3.38
N PRO A 57 12.59 13.36 -3.94
CA PRO A 57 11.82 14.10 -4.96
C PRO A 57 11.69 13.36 -6.29
N GLN A 58 12.62 12.44 -6.60
CA GLN A 58 12.61 11.65 -7.84
C GLN A 58 11.89 10.30 -7.70
N LEU A 59 11.20 10.08 -6.58
CA LEU A 59 10.57 8.80 -6.28
C LEU A 59 9.45 8.47 -7.27
N SER A 60 9.57 7.32 -7.93
CA SER A 60 8.60 6.76 -8.86
C SER A 60 7.86 5.55 -8.31
N GLU A 61 8.49 4.78 -7.42
CA GLU A 61 7.89 3.63 -6.75
C GLU A 61 8.21 3.63 -5.25
N CYS A 62 7.19 3.41 -4.42
CA CYS A 62 7.35 3.35 -2.97
C CYS A 62 6.63 2.14 -2.35
N VAL A 63 7.32 1.41 -1.48
CA VAL A 63 6.75 0.36 -0.62
C VAL A 63 6.96 0.75 0.83
N LEU A 64 5.88 0.75 1.62
CA LEU A 64 5.88 1.18 3.02
C LEU A 64 5.33 0.07 3.93
N THR A 65 6.20 -0.45 4.78
CA THR A 65 5.81 -1.20 5.97
C THR A 65 5.70 -0.25 7.15
N LEU A 66 4.47 0.18 7.46
CA LEU A 66 4.21 1.09 8.57
C LEU A 66 4.05 0.31 9.88
N GLU A 67 4.37 0.97 10.99
CA GLU A 67 4.06 0.47 12.34
C GLU A 67 2.55 0.51 12.58
N SER A 68 2.06 -0.41 13.42
CA SER A 68 0.66 -0.52 13.82
C SER A 68 0.15 0.72 14.58
N GLU A 69 1.03 1.40 15.32
CA GLU A 69 0.78 2.67 15.98
C GLU A 69 1.23 3.84 15.10
N TYR A 70 0.41 4.21 14.12
CA TYR A 70 0.75 5.27 13.16
C TYR A 70 1.09 6.63 13.80
N GLY A 71 0.55 6.89 14.99
CA GLY A 71 0.47 8.22 15.59
C GLY A 71 -0.52 9.13 14.86
N HIS A 72 -0.74 10.34 15.38
CA HIS A 72 -1.59 11.32 14.71
C HIS A 72 -0.86 11.94 13.51
N ILE A 73 -1.44 11.83 12.30
CA ILE A 73 -0.97 12.59 11.14
C ILE A 73 -1.57 14.00 11.22
N PRO A 74 -0.76 15.05 11.46
CA PRO A 74 -1.26 16.41 11.48
C PRO A 74 -1.79 16.80 10.10
N VAL A 75 -2.87 17.59 10.09
CA VAL A 75 -3.37 18.20 8.86
C VAL A 75 -2.28 19.10 8.31
N GLN A 76 -1.76 18.76 7.14
CA GLN A 76 -0.77 19.60 6.44
C GLN A 76 -1.52 20.62 5.61
N LEU A 77 -1.19 21.91 5.80
CA LEU A 77 -1.74 23.00 4.98
C LEU A 77 -1.29 22.89 3.53
N THR A 78 -0.08 22.40 3.30
CA THR A 78 0.50 22.15 1.98
C THR A 78 0.89 20.67 1.85
N PRO A 79 0.20 19.90 0.98
CA PRO A 79 0.58 18.53 0.70
C PRO A 79 2.00 18.44 0.14
N THR A 80 2.71 17.36 0.46
CA THR A 80 4.06 17.12 -0.07
C THR A 80 3.97 16.62 -1.51
N PRO A 81 4.55 17.33 -2.50
CA PRO A 81 4.49 16.91 -3.89
C PRO A 81 5.44 15.74 -4.15
N LEU A 82 4.93 14.68 -4.77
CA LEU A 82 5.70 13.57 -5.30
C LEU A 82 5.32 13.41 -6.79
N PRO A 83 5.84 14.29 -7.66
CA PRO A 83 5.33 14.46 -9.02
C PRO A 83 5.56 13.22 -9.89
N ASN A 84 6.57 12.42 -9.58
CA ASN A 84 6.96 11.23 -10.36
C ASN A 84 6.38 9.93 -9.80
N LEU A 85 5.70 9.95 -8.64
CA LEU A 85 5.28 8.73 -7.97
C LEU A 85 4.13 8.06 -8.72
N THR A 86 4.40 6.90 -9.30
CA THR A 86 3.44 6.12 -10.09
C THR A 86 2.89 4.92 -9.31
N ARG A 87 3.66 4.39 -8.36
CA ARG A 87 3.30 3.23 -7.55
C ARG A 87 3.51 3.47 -6.05
N LEU A 88 2.50 3.13 -5.26
CA LEU A 88 2.54 3.17 -3.80
C LEU A 88 1.97 1.87 -3.22
N ALA A 89 2.73 1.22 -2.35
CA ALA A 89 2.35 -0.04 -1.72
C ALA A 89 2.42 0.03 -0.19
N PHE A 90 1.47 -0.65 0.47
CA PHE A 90 1.41 -0.85 1.91
C PHE A 90 1.29 -2.35 2.20
N THR A 91 2.33 -2.95 2.79
CA THR A 91 2.50 -4.42 2.85
C THR A 91 2.14 -5.05 4.21
N SER A 92 2.10 -4.29 5.30
CA SER A 92 1.75 -4.85 6.62
C SER A 92 0.42 -4.34 7.15
N HIS A 93 0.24 -3.02 7.12
CA HIS A 93 -0.93 -2.34 7.66
C HIS A 93 -1.46 -1.34 6.65
N PRO A 94 -2.76 -1.00 6.69
CA PRO A 94 -3.32 -0.03 5.74
C PRO A 94 -2.65 1.34 5.89
N PRO A 95 -2.82 2.25 4.91
CA PRO A 95 -2.42 3.63 5.09
C PRO A 95 -3.13 4.25 6.31
N PRO A 96 -2.45 5.13 7.07
CA PRO A 96 -3.07 5.83 8.18
C PRO A 96 -4.18 6.77 7.71
N PRO A 97 -5.16 7.10 8.58
CA PRO A 97 -6.12 8.16 8.30
C PRO A 97 -5.40 9.45 7.88
N ARG A 98 -5.97 10.16 6.91
CA ARG A 98 -5.45 11.43 6.36
C ARG A 98 -4.09 11.34 5.64
N PHE A 99 -3.45 10.18 5.55
CA PHE A 99 -2.16 10.03 4.85
C PHE A 99 -2.20 10.55 3.41
N ALA A 100 -3.23 10.17 2.66
CA ALA A 100 -3.42 10.63 1.28
C ALA A 100 -3.61 12.15 1.18
N SER A 101 -4.16 12.80 2.22
CA SER A 101 -4.34 14.25 2.22
C SER A 101 -3.03 15.03 2.38
N SER A 102 -2.02 14.41 2.98
CA SER A 102 -0.69 14.98 3.19
C SER A 102 0.22 14.88 1.96
N LEU A 103 -0.21 14.21 0.89
CA LEU A 103 0.58 13.99 -0.33
C LEU A 103 -0.15 14.55 -1.56
N ASP A 104 0.62 15.13 -2.47
CA ASP A 104 0.17 15.45 -3.83
C ASP A 104 0.81 14.46 -4.81
N LEU A 105 -0.04 13.63 -5.41
CA LEU A 105 0.32 12.41 -6.14
C LEU A 105 -0.27 12.41 -7.56
N PRO A 106 0.08 13.38 -8.42
CA PRO A 106 -0.62 13.63 -9.69
C PRO A 106 -0.47 12.48 -10.70
N LEU A 107 0.61 11.69 -10.62
CA LEU A 107 0.89 10.58 -11.54
C LEU A 107 0.63 9.19 -10.95
N LEU A 108 0.04 9.09 -9.75
CA LEU A 108 -0.18 7.80 -9.11
C LEU A 108 -1.22 6.98 -9.90
N LYS A 109 -0.79 5.83 -10.41
CA LYS A 109 -1.61 4.88 -11.17
C LYS A 109 -1.79 3.55 -10.45
N HIS A 110 -0.82 3.15 -9.64
CA HIS A 110 -0.79 1.83 -9.03
C HIS A 110 -0.80 1.94 -7.51
N VAL A 111 -1.77 1.28 -6.89
CA VAL A 111 -1.89 1.21 -5.43
C VAL A 111 -2.00 -0.24 -5.00
N ASP A 112 -1.16 -0.64 -4.06
CA ASP A 112 -1.14 -1.97 -3.49
C ASP A 112 -1.44 -1.89 -2.00
N LEU A 113 -2.60 -2.42 -1.59
CA LEU A 113 -3.08 -2.45 -0.20
C LEU A 113 -3.08 -3.90 0.31
N THR A 114 -1.98 -4.61 0.08
CA THR A 114 -1.73 -5.96 0.59
C THR A 114 -1.39 -5.91 2.07
N CYS A 115 -2.39 -5.94 2.95
CA CYS A 115 -2.14 -6.05 4.40
C CYS A 115 -1.89 -7.52 4.79
N HIS A 116 -0.63 -7.92 4.88
CA HIS A 116 -0.24 -9.29 5.26
C HIS A 116 -0.45 -9.57 6.76
N VAL A 117 -0.48 -8.54 7.62
CA VAL A 117 -0.67 -8.67 9.06
C VAL A 117 -1.90 -7.89 9.50
N VAL A 118 -3.05 -8.57 9.52
CA VAL A 118 -4.29 -7.99 10.06
C VAL A 118 -4.43 -8.38 11.52
N ASP A 119 -3.91 -7.54 12.40
CA ASP A 119 -4.31 -7.53 13.80
C ASP A 119 -5.65 -6.78 13.91
N ILE A 120 -6.66 -7.43 14.51
CA ILE A 120 -8.04 -6.95 14.64
C ILE A 120 -8.11 -5.55 15.27
N ARG A 121 -7.14 -5.19 16.12
CA ARG A 121 -7.05 -3.84 16.71
C ARG A 121 -6.82 -2.73 15.68
N HIS A 122 -6.33 -3.07 14.49
CA HIS A 122 -5.94 -2.15 13.43
C HIS A 122 -6.90 -2.16 12.25
N LEU A 123 -8.01 -2.91 12.37
CA LEU A 123 -9.13 -2.77 11.46
C LEU A 123 -9.79 -1.40 11.68
N PRO A 124 -10.14 -0.68 10.60
CA PRO A 124 -10.89 0.55 10.74
C PRO A 124 -12.20 0.26 11.45
N GLN A 125 -12.45 0.96 12.56
CA GLN A 125 -13.70 0.84 13.33
C GLN A 125 -14.87 1.53 12.59
N SER A 126 -14.54 2.52 11.78
CA SER A 126 -15.46 3.33 11.00
C SER A 126 -14.84 3.70 9.65
N GLU A 127 -15.67 4.13 8.70
CA GLU A 127 -15.19 4.60 7.40
C GLU A 127 -14.38 5.91 7.49
N SER A 128 -14.58 6.73 8.54
CA SER A 128 -13.78 7.93 8.76
C SER A 128 -12.35 7.65 9.22
N ASP A 129 -12.14 6.48 9.83
CA ASP A 129 -10.83 6.01 10.30
C ASP A 129 -10.17 5.07 9.28
N ASP A 130 -10.81 4.84 8.14
CA ASP A 130 -10.30 3.99 7.07
C ASP A 130 -9.39 4.80 6.14
N GLY A 131 -8.09 4.77 6.41
CA GLY A 131 -7.11 5.46 5.57
C GLY A 131 -7.01 4.91 4.15
N ALA A 132 -7.33 3.62 3.94
CA ALA A 132 -7.37 3.02 2.60
C ALA A 132 -8.55 3.58 1.81
N LEU A 133 -9.73 3.62 2.42
CA LEU A 133 -10.90 4.27 1.84
C LEU A 133 -10.64 5.75 1.56
N GLY A 134 -10.02 6.47 2.49
CA GLY A 134 -9.66 7.89 2.30
C GLY A 134 -8.68 8.12 1.14
N LEU A 135 -7.75 7.18 0.92
CA LEU A 135 -6.85 7.20 -0.24
C LEU A 135 -7.63 7.02 -1.54
N LEU A 136 -8.52 6.02 -1.60
CA LEU A 136 -9.34 5.76 -2.78
C LEU A 136 -10.33 6.90 -3.06
N GLN A 137 -10.88 7.54 -2.02
CA GLN A 137 -11.77 8.69 -2.19
C GLN A 137 -11.07 9.85 -2.90
N ARG A 138 -9.80 10.09 -2.57
CA ARG A 138 -9.02 11.19 -3.15
C ARG A 138 -8.46 10.84 -4.52
N LEU A 139 -7.91 9.64 -4.69
CA LEU A 139 -7.07 9.28 -5.83
C LEU A 139 -7.67 8.19 -6.72
N GLY A 140 -8.76 7.54 -6.31
CA GLY A 140 -9.30 6.36 -7.01
C GLY A 140 -9.65 6.60 -8.47
N HIS A 141 -10.10 7.82 -8.81
CA HIS A 141 -10.42 8.20 -10.19
C HIS A 141 -9.22 8.18 -11.14
N GLN A 142 -7.97 8.26 -10.68
CA GLN A 142 -6.79 8.22 -11.54
C GLN A 142 -6.05 6.87 -11.53
N LEU A 143 -6.45 5.96 -10.64
CA LEU A 143 -5.84 4.63 -10.50
C LEU A 143 -6.21 3.72 -11.67
N GLN A 144 -5.24 2.90 -12.08
CA GLN A 144 -5.35 1.90 -13.13
C GLN A 144 -5.16 0.49 -12.59
N VAL A 145 -4.30 0.32 -11.58
CA VAL A 145 -4.01 -0.97 -10.96
C VAL A 145 -4.22 -0.85 -9.47
N VAL A 146 -5.08 -1.71 -8.92
CA VAL A 146 -5.38 -1.73 -7.49
C VAL A 146 -5.33 -3.16 -6.97
N THR A 147 -4.55 -3.37 -5.92
CA THR A 147 -4.56 -4.62 -5.16
C THR A 147 -5.17 -4.36 -3.79
N LEU A 148 -6.12 -5.19 -3.40
CA LEU A 148 -6.86 -5.10 -2.14
C LEU A 148 -6.73 -6.39 -1.35
N HIS A 149 -6.60 -6.26 -0.04
CA HIS A 149 -6.75 -7.38 0.89
C HIS A 149 -8.07 -7.25 1.66
N PRO A 150 -9.05 -8.17 1.53
CA PRO A 150 -10.34 -8.07 2.21
C PRO A 150 -10.23 -8.01 3.72
N ARG A 151 -9.20 -8.62 4.32
CA ARG A 151 -8.99 -8.50 5.77
C ARG A 151 -8.65 -7.09 6.21
N SER A 152 -8.27 -6.15 5.34
CA SER A 152 -8.06 -4.74 5.72
C SER A 152 -9.24 -3.83 5.36
N ILE A 153 -10.34 -4.40 4.88
CA ILE A 153 -11.52 -3.66 4.42
C ILE A 153 -12.68 -3.99 5.36
N LEU A 154 -13.39 -2.97 5.81
CA LEU A 154 -14.69 -3.16 6.47
C LEU A 154 -15.64 -3.88 5.51
N PRO A 155 -16.25 -5.03 5.86
CA PRO A 155 -17.07 -5.81 4.93
C PRO A 155 -18.19 -4.99 4.25
N ARG A 156 -18.81 -4.08 5.00
CA ARG A 156 -19.84 -3.15 4.49
C ARG A 156 -19.34 -2.11 3.48
N SER A 157 -18.03 -1.86 3.44
CA SER A 157 -17.39 -0.79 2.67
C SER A 157 -16.80 -1.27 1.35
N LEU A 158 -16.70 -2.59 1.09
CA LEU A 158 -16.14 -3.11 -0.16
C LEU A 158 -16.85 -2.54 -1.40
N ARG A 159 -18.19 -2.45 -1.38
CA ARG A 159 -18.95 -1.83 -2.48
C ARG A 159 -18.50 -0.39 -2.72
N ARG A 160 -18.27 0.37 -1.65
CA ARG A 160 -17.81 1.77 -1.73
C ARG A 160 -16.40 1.87 -2.29
N TYR A 161 -15.49 0.95 -1.93
CA TYR A 161 -14.16 0.86 -2.52
C TYR A 161 -14.24 0.71 -4.04
N LEU A 162 -15.04 -0.26 -4.52
CA LEU A 162 -15.17 -0.54 -5.95
C LEU A 162 -15.78 0.64 -6.73
N GLN A 163 -16.73 1.37 -6.13
CA GLN A 163 -17.34 2.55 -6.76
C GLN A 163 -16.35 3.71 -6.95
N LEU A 164 -15.26 3.76 -6.18
CA LEU A 164 -14.23 4.80 -6.26
C LEU A 164 -13.16 4.51 -7.33
N LEU A 165 -13.27 3.41 -8.06
CA LEU A 165 -12.25 2.90 -8.97
C LEU A 165 -12.72 2.85 -10.45
N PRO A 166 -13.23 3.96 -11.02
CA PRO A 166 -13.87 3.94 -12.34
C PRO A 166 -12.92 3.62 -13.51
N ASN A 167 -11.61 3.85 -13.33
CA ASN A 167 -10.61 3.72 -14.40
C ASN A 167 -9.66 2.53 -14.20
N VAL A 168 -9.97 1.66 -13.23
CA VAL A 168 -9.12 0.50 -12.93
C VAL A 168 -9.25 -0.55 -14.03
N VAL A 169 -8.12 -0.88 -14.64
CA VAL A 169 -7.99 -1.92 -15.68
C VAL A 169 -7.50 -3.24 -15.11
N SER A 170 -6.88 -3.23 -13.92
CA SER A 170 -6.47 -4.44 -13.20
C SER A 170 -6.79 -4.28 -11.72
N LEU A 171 -7.76 -5.05 -11.24
CA LEU A 171 -8.14 -5.16 -9.84
C LEU A 171 -7.81 -6.56 -9.34
N GLU A 172 -7.07 -6.63 -8.25
CA GLU A 172 -6.78 -7.89 -7.58
C GLU A 172 -7.28 -7.83 -6.13
N ILE A 173 -8.04 -8.83 -5.71
CA ILE A 173 -8.59 -8.95 -4.36
C ILE A 173 -8.15 -10.29 -3.79
N HIS A 174 -7.32 -10.28 -2.74
CA HIS A 174 -6.76 -11.51 -2.17
C HIS A 174 -7.75 -12.25 -1.27
N GLY A 175 -7.65 -13.57 -1.19
CA GLY A 175 -8.52 -14.38 -0.35
C GLY A 175 -8.05 -14.46 1.08
N THR A 176 -8.97 -14.70 2.00
CA THR A 176 -8.68 -14.74 3.44
C THR A 176 -8.57 -16.15 4.01
N ASP A 177 -8.71 -17.18 3.19
CA ASP A 177 -8.71 -18.55 3.68
C ASP A 177 -7.31 -19.16 3.63
N ALA A 178 -6.81 -19.56 4.79
CA ALA A 178 -5.53 -20.27 4.93
C ALA A 178 -5.72 -21.79 4.90
N ARG A 179 -6.97 -22.27 4.91
CA ARG A 179 -7.33 -23.70 4.95
C ARG A 179 -7.87 -24.24 3.63
N ALA A 180 -8.44 -23.38 2.81
CA ALA A 180 -8.72 -23.63 1.40
C ALA A 180 -7.76 -22.76 0.59
N SER A 181 -7.31 -23.22 -0.58
CA SER A 181 -6.40 -22.50 -1.48
C SER A 181 -6.65 -20.99 -1.52
N PRO A 182 -5.61 -20.14 -1.62
CA PRO A 182 -5.80 -18.69 -1.63
C PRO A 182 -6.83 -18.33 -2.70
N LEU A 183 -7.94 -17.72 -2.28
CA LEU A 183 -9.03 -17.30 -3.16
C LEU A 183 -8.77 -15.88 -3.66
N TRP A 184 -7.97 -15.74 -4.72
CA TRP A 184 -7.73 -14.43 -5.34
C TRP A 184 -8.74 -14.20 -6.46
N LEU A 185 -9.41 -13.05 -6.41
CA LEU A 185 -10.24 -12.55 -7.51
C LEU A 185 -9.42 -11.52 -8.27
N ARG A 186 -9.02 -11.87 -9.48
CA ARG A 186 -8.36 -10.94 -10.40
C ARG A 186 -9.31 -10.58 -11.54
N LEU A 187 -9.62 -9.30 -11.64
CA LEU A 187 -10.37 -8.73 -12.75
C LEU A 187 -9.41 -7.87 -13.56
N SER A 188 -9.11 -8.28 -14.78
CA SER A 188 -8.30 -7.51 -15.72
C SER A 188 -9.09 -7.26 -16.99
N SER A 189 -9.19 -6.00 -17.41
CA SER A 189 -9.72 -5.63 -18.71
C SER A 189 -8.64 -5.82 -19.76
N THR A 190 -8.66 -6.96 -20.46
CA THR A 190 -7.89 -7.15 -21.69
C THR A 190 -8.77 -6.74 -22.86
N SER A 191 -8.73 -5.46 -23.25
CA SER A 191 -9.30 -5.03 -24.52
C SER A 191 -8.54 -5.55 -25.75
N HIS A 192 -7.77 -6.64 -25.62
CA HIS A 192 -7.41 -7.56 -26.70
C HIS A 192 -7.34 -9.02 -26.19
N LEU A 193 -8.30 -9.82 -26.64
CA LEU A 193 -8.36 -11.28 -26.77
C LEU A 193 -8.56 -12.20 -25.54
N THR A 194 -9.71 -12.91 -25.67
CA THR A 194 -10.00 -14.33 -25.36
C THR A 194 -10.06 -14.80 -23.92
N SER A 195 -11.31 -15.10 -23.50
CA SER A 195 -11.79 -16.13 -22.56
C SER A 195 -10.72 -17.03 -21.95
N PHE A 196 -10.76 -17.24 -20.62
CA PHE A 196 -10.75 -18.61 -20.10
C PHE A 196 -11.40 -18.75 -18.72
N ASN A 197 -12.16 -19.85 -18.64
CA ASN A 197 -12.79 -20.44 -17.48
C ASN A 197 -11.80 -20.79 -16.36
N ASN A 198 -12.27 -20.68 -15.12
CA ASN A 198 -12.06 -21.69 -14.07
C ASN A 198 -13.12 -21.52 -12.98
N LEU A 199 -14.35 -21.95 -13.29
CA LEU A 199 -15.23 -22.49 -12.26
C LEU A 199 -14.74 -23.91 -12.01
N GLY A 200 -14.13 -24.14 -10.86
CA GLY A 200 -13.77 -25.49 -10.42
C GLY A 200 -15.02 -26.34 -10.28
N SER A 201 -15.30 -27.14 -11.31
CA SER A 201 -16.18 -28.30 -11.26
C SER A 201 -15.40 -29.51 -10.77
N ALA A 202 -15.84 -30.12 -9.66
CA ALA A 202 -15.74 -31.54 -9.29
C ALA A 202 -15.91 -31.64 -7.75
N LEU A 203 -16.88 -32.33 -7.15
CA LEU A 203 -17.69 -33.45 -7.61
C LEU A 203 -19.10 -33.42 -6.98
N CYS A 204 -20.12 -33.51 -7.83
CA CYS A 204 -21.29 -34.32 -7.51
C CYS A 204 -20.96 -35.76 -7.93
N SER A 205 -21.03 -36.70 -7.01
CA SER A 205 -21.30 -38.11 -7.31
C SER A 205 -22.02 -38.70 -6.11
N SER A 206 -23.35 -38.74 -6.23
CA SER A 206 -24.24 -39.59 -5.45
C SER A 206 -24.13 -41.02 -5.98
N HIS A 207 -23.80 -41.97 -5.09
CA HIS A 207 -24.40 -43.29 -5.02
C HIS A 207 -24.25 -43.83 -3.60
#